data_AF-A0A453NRR1-F1
#
_entry.id   AF-A0A453NRR1-F1
#
_cell.length_a   1.000
_cell.length_b   1.000
_cell.length_c   1.000
_cell.angle_alpha   90.00
_cell.angle_beta   90.00
_cell.angle_gamma   90.00
#
_symmetry.space_group_name_H-M   'P 1'
#
loop_
_entity.id
_entity.type
_entity.pdbx_description
1 polymer ?
#
loop_
_entity_poly.entity_id
_entity_poly.type
_entity_poly.pdbx_seq_one_letter_code
_entity_poly.pdbx_strand_id
1 'polypeptide(L)'
;IACDGDGGSVRRASCFFPRFPTGMSLIPRAAPAASMAFAGRDPAVISLLKMLPLLLLLTFSSAAAPPAAASPSAVHNNNWAVLVCTSRFWFNYRHMANTLSLYRTVKRLGIPDERIILMLADDMACNPRNNYPAQVFNNENHQLNLYGDNVEVDYRGYEVTVENFLRVLTGRHESAVPRSKRLLSDEGSHILLYMTGHGGDEFLKFQDNEELQSHDLADAVKQMKEKHRLNFLIINIWMLACASLFL
;
A
#
# COMPACT_ATOMS: atom_id res chain seq x y z
N ILE A 1 15.83 5.30 8.04
CA ILE A 1 16.11 6.76 8.18
C ILE A 1 16.69 7.02 9.57
N ALA A 2 17.71 7.88 9.72
CA ALA A 2 18.25 8.24 11.04
C ALA A 2 17.47 9.40 11.66
N CYS A 3 17.27 9.37 12.98
CA CYS A 3 16.78 10.53 13.72
C CYS A 3 17.96 11.42 14.11
N ASP A 4 18.44 12.20 13.15
CA ASP A 4 19.53 13.15 13.36
C ASP A 4 19.07 14.23 14.35
N GLY A 5 19.72 14.27 15.51
CA GLY A 5 19.28 15.06 16.64
C GLY A 5 19.82 16.48 16.62
N ASP A 6 18.99 17.43 16.20
CA ASP A 6 19.14 18.84 16.57
C ASP A 6 17.86 19.33 17.28
N GLY A 7 18.02 20.21 18.26
CA GLY A 7 16.92 20.73 19.09
C GLY A 7 16.79 20.16 20.51
N GLY A 8 17.74 20.52 21.40
CA GLY A 8 17.46 20.63 22.84
C GLY A 8 17.95 19.49 23.75
N SER A 9 18.90 19.81 24.63
CA SER A 9 19.42 18.90 25.66
C SER A 9 18.36 18.52 26.72
N VAL A 10 17.97 17.25 26.78
CA VAL A 10 17.40 16.61 27.98
C VAL A 10 18.26 15.42 28.39
N ARG A 11 18.59 15.33 29.68
CA ARG A 11 19.56 14.35 30.21
C ARG A 11 18.93 12.96 30.30
N ARG A 12 19.65 11.91 29.90
CA ARG A 12 19.23 10.52 30.11
C ARG A 12 19.10 10.23 31.61
N ALA A 13 17.90 9.90 32.07
CA ALA A 13 17.70 9.19 33.33
C ALA A 13 17.84 7.67 33.05
N SER A 14 18.63 6.97 33.87
CA SER A 14 18.85 5.52 33.73
C SER A 14 18.05 4.75 34.77
N CYS A 15 17.23 3.80 34.32
CA CYS A 15 16.64 2.74 35.15
C CYS A 15 17.08 1.36 34.60
N PHE A 16 17.09 0.34 35.45
CA PHE A 16 17.89 -0.89 35.27
C PHE A 16 17.07 -2.14 35.70
N PHE A 17 17.57 -3.34 35.34
CA PHE A 17 17.10 -4.71 35.67
C PHE A 17 15.91 -5.27 34.85
N PRO A 18 15.79 -6.60 34.70
CA PRO A 18 16.83 -7.65 34.61
C PRO A 18 16.66 -8.53 33.33
N ARG A 19 17.35 -9.69 33.25
CA ARG A 19 17.35 -10.60 32.08
C ARG A 19 17.31 -12.07 32.50
N PHE A 20 16.66 -12.93 31.71
CA PHE A 20 16.76 -14.42 31.70
C PHE A 20 16.13 -15.18 32.89
N PRO A 21 15.81 -16.52 32.80
CA PRO A 21 16.50 -17.60 32.06
C PRO A 21 15.66 -18.51 31.12
N THR A 22 16.17 -19.72 30.83
CA THR A 22 15.98 -20.53 29.60
C THR A 22 15.61 -22.02 29.84
N GLY A 23 15.01 -22.69 28.86
CA GLY A 23 14.93 -24.17 28.72
C GLY A 23 13.91 -24.61 27.64
N MET A 24 13.92 -25.83 27.05
CA MET A 24 14.93 -26.90 27.04
C MET A 24 14.73 -27.85 25.80
N SER A 25 15.68 -28.78 25.58
CA SER A 25 15.80 -29.87 24.57
C SER A 25 14.69 -30.97 24.62
N LEU A 26 14.54 -32.00 23.73
CA LEU A 26 15.31 -32.56 22.57
C LEU A 26 14.41 -33.41 21.61
N ILE A 27 14.99 -34.14 20.62
CA ILE A 27 14.39 -34.89 19.47
C ILE A 27 15.40 -35.95 18.92
N PRO A 28 15.15 -36.81 17.87
CA PRO A 28 13.93 -37.23 17.14
C PRO A 28 13.77 -38.79 16.96
N ARG A 29 12.67 -39.29 16.34
CA ARG A 29 12.50 -40.61 15.64
C ARG A 29 11.09 -40.73 14.98
N ALA A 30 10.79 -41.57 13.97
CA ALA A 30 11.52 -42.10 12.79
C ALA A 30 10.52 -42.83 11.83
N ALA A 31 10.89 -43.03 10.55
CA ALA A 31 10.13 -43.84 9.57
C ALA A 31 10.49 -45.34 9.65
N PRO A 32 9.78 -46.24 8.94
CA PRO A 32 10.21 -46.57 7.57
C PRO A 32 9.07 -46.79 6.55
N ALA A 33 9.44 -46.98 5.29
CA ALA A 33 8.55 -47.40 4.19
C ALA A 33 8.66 -48.91 3.91
N ALA A 34 7.70 -49.46 3.17
CA ALA A 34 7.75 -50.84 2.64
C ALA A 34 7.25 -50.90 1.19
N SER A 35 7.85 -51.80 0.41
CA SER A 35 7.49 -52.14 -0.97
C SER A 35 7.57 -53.66 -1.13
N MET A 36 6.65 -54.25 -1.90
CA MET A 36 6.72 -55.64 -2.38
C MET A 36 5.97 -55.75 -3.72
N ALA A 37 6.23 -56.82 -4.48
CA ALA A 37 5.92 -56.89 -5.91
C ALA A 37 5.21 -58.19 -6.35
N PHE A 38 4.73 -58.18 -7.60
CA PHE A 38 4.43 -59.30 -8.51
C PHE A 38 4.33 -60.74 -7.96
N ALA A 39 3.15 -61.36 -8.16
CA ALA A 39 3.01 -62.74 -8.66
C ALA A 39 1.61 -62.95 -9.26
N GLY A 40 1.47 -63.87 -10.22
CA GLY A 40 0.16 -64.29 -10.78
C GLY A 40 0.15 -64.38 -12.31
N ARG A 41 0.08 -65.61 -12.84
CA ARG A 41 0.05 -65.92 -14.29
C ARG A 41 -0.64 -67.26 -14.46
N ASP A 42 -1.64 -67.36 -15.35
CA ASP A 42 -2.03 -68.61 -16.02
C ASP A 42 -2.91 -68.34 -17.27
N PRO A 43 -3.12 -69.31 -18.20
CA PRO A 43 -3.47 -69.03 -19.59
C PRO A 43 -4.84 -69.58 -20.08
N ALA A 44 -5.08 -69.43 -21.40
CA ALA A 44 -6.32 -69.73 -22.14
C ALA A 44 -7.46 -68.70 -21.90
N VAL A 45 -8.39 -68.42 -22.82
CA VAL A 45 -8.88 -69.17 -23.99
C VAL A 45 -8.76 -68.36 -25.31
N ILE A 46 -8.91 -69.03 -26.46
CA ILE A 46 -8.55 -68.57 -27.81
C ILE A 46 -9.76 -68.02 -28.61
N SER A 47 -9.53 -66.91 -29.35
CA SER A 47 -10.19 -66.45 -30.59
C SER A 47 -11.73 -66.36 -30.70
N LEU A 48 -12.25 -65.12 -30.73
CA LEU A 48 -13.39 -64.73 -31.58
C LEU A 48 -13.31 -63.21 -31.93
N LEU A 49 -12.31 -62.75 -32.68
CA LEU A 49 -12.28 -62.74 -34.15
C LEU A 49 -13.45 -61.97 -34.82
N LYS A 50 -13.15 -60.74 -35.28
CA LYS A 50 -13.86 -59.97 -36.34
C LYS A 50 -15.34 -59.58 -36.13
N MET A 51 -15.61 -58.51 -35.36
CA MET A 51 -16.76 -57.60 -35.60
C MET A 51 -16.51 -56.14 -35.12
N LEU A 52 -15.27 -55.64 -35.23
CA LEU A 52 -14.88 -54.33 -34.65
C LEU A 52 -14.10 -53.34 -35.56
N PRO A 53 -14.57 -53.06 -36.80
CA PRO A 53 -14.16 -51.82 -37.48
C PRO A 53 -15.33 -51.03 -38.11
N LEU A 54 -16.47 -50.89 -37.41
CA LEU A 54 -17.56 -49.98 -37.85
C LEU A 54 -18.19 -49.13 -36.72
N LEU A 55 -17.70 -49.24 -35.47
CA LEU A 55 -18.13 -48.41 -34.33
C LEU A 55 -17.02 -47.46 -33.85
N LEU A 56 -16.24 -46.91 -34.80
CA LEU A 56 -15.16 -45.95 -34.53
C LEU A 56 -15.20 -44.71 -35.46
N LEU A 57 -16.36 -44.44 -36.06
CA LEU A 57 -16.59 -43.38 -37.05
C LEU A 57 -17.80 -42.49 -36.74
N LEU A 58 -18.49 -42.72 -35.61
CA LEU A 58 -19.64 -41.92 -35.15
C LEU A 58 -19.36 -41.06 -33.91
N THR A 59 -18.12 -41.03 -33.41
CA THR A 59 -17.68 -40.13 -32.32
C THR A 59 -17.16 -38.78 -32.83
N PHE A 60 -17.62 -38.35 -34.00
CA PHE A 60 -17.51 -36.95 -34.47
C PHE A 60 -18.74 -36.17 -34.02
N SER A 61 -18.73 -35.68 -32.77
CA SER A 61 -19.75 -34.76 -32.26
C SER A 61 -19.19 -33.85 -31.17
N SER A 62 -19.14 -32.56 -31.48
CA SER A 62 -18.82 -31.44 -30.59
C SER A 62 -17.59 -31.64 -29.68
N ALA A 63 -16.39 -31.47 -30.26
CA ALA A 63 -15.27 -30.92 -29.50
C ALA A 63 -15.60 -29.46 -29.16
N ALA A 64 -16.39 -29.26 -28.10
CA ALA A 64 -16.66 -27.92 -27.58
C ALA A 64 -15.32 -27.24 -27.28
N ALA A 65 -15.09 -26.07 -27.89
CA ALA A 65 -13.88 -25.31 -27.62
C ALA A 65 -13.78 -25.06 -26.11
N PRO A 66 -12.59 -25.18 -25.49
CA PRO A 66 -12.44 -24.81 -24.09
C PRO A 66 -12.92 -23.36 -23.94
N PRO A 67 -13.71 -23.03 -22.89
CA PRO A 67 -14.21 -21.68 -22.71
C PRO A 67 -13.02 -20.74 -22.73
N ALA A 68 -13.02 -19.79 -23.67
CA ALA A 68 -11.89 -18.92 -23.91
C ALA A 68 -11.48 -18.30 -22.58
N ALA A 69 -10.28 -18.65 -22.10
CA ALA A 69 -9.84 -18.31 -20.75
C ALA A 69 -9.97 -16.80 -20.58
N ALA A 70 -10.90 -16.37 -19.73
CA ALA A 70 -11.33 -14.99 -19.66
C ALA A 70 -10.09 -14.12 -19.45
N SER A 71 -9.77 -13.28 -20.45
CA SER A 71 -8.54 -12.50 -20.50
C SER A 71 -8.33 -11.86 -19.14
N PRO A 72 -7.23 -12.16 -18.41
CA PRO A 72 -7.08 -11.76 -17.02
C PRO A 72 -7.26 -10.25 -16.96
N SER A 73 -8.33 -9.82 -16.27
CA SER A 73 -8.93 -8.50 -16.40
C SER A 73 -7.85 -7.43 -16.42
N ALA A 74 -7.64 -6.82 -17.59
CA ALA A 74 -6.37 -6.23 -18.00
C ALA A 74 -5.73 -5.47 -16.84
N VAL A 75 -4.66 -6.04 -16.27
CA VAL A 75 -4.14 -5.62 -14.96
C VAL A 75 -3.72 -4.16 -15.08
N HIS A 76 -4.56 -3.27 -14.57
CA HIS A 76 -4.41 -1.85 -14.82
C HIS A 76 -3.16 -1.38 -14.08
N ASN A 77 -2.08 -1.18 -14.84
CA ASN A 77 -0.73 -1.05 -14.28
C ASN A 77 -0.31 0.41 -14.06
N ASN A 78 -1.15 1.37 -14.47
CA ASN A 78 -0.93 2.80 -14.27
C ASN A 78 -1.70 3.33 -13.05
N ASN A 79 -1.38 2.78 -11.88
CA ASN A 79 -1.97 3.18 -10.60
C ASN A 79 -1.00 4.09 -9.83
N TRP A 80 -1.54 5.17 -9.28
CA TRP A 80 -0.82 6.18 -8.50
C TRP A 80 -1.48 6.36 -7.13
N ALA A 81 -0.69 6.76 -6.14
CA ALA A 81 -1.20 7.17 -4.84
C ALA A 81 -0.64 8.55 -4.43
N VAL A 82 -1.47 9.38 -3.81
CA VAL A 82 -1.08 10.64 -3.18
C VAL A 82 -1.57 10.56 -1.73
N LEU A 83 -0.63 10.47 -0.78
CA LEU A 83 -0.89 10.10 0.61
C LEU A 83 -0.47 11.24 1.54
N VAL A 84 -1.43 11.93 2.14
CA VAL A 84 -1.20 13.21 2.84
C VAL A 84 -1.59 13.12 4.32
N CYS A 85 -0.61 13.26 5.22
CA CYS A 85 -0.85 13.59 6.63
C CYS A 85 -0.65 15.09 6.82
N THR A 86 -1.74 15.85 6.98
CA THR A 86 -1.69 17.32 7.03
C THR A 86 -1.39 17.90 8.42
N SER A 87 -1.56 17.11 9.48
CA SER A 87 -1.46 17.58 10.88
C SER A 87 -0.07 17.41 11.48
N ARG A 88 0.25 18.29 12.44
CA ARG A 88 1.48 18.25 13.25
C ARG A 88 1.22 17.94 14.71
N PHE A 89 2.31 17.83 15.48
CA PHE A 89 2.36 17.60 16.92
C PHE A 89 1.95 16.20 17.40
N TRP A 90 2.56 15.78 18.51
CA TRP A 90 2.46 14.42 19.06
C TRP A 90 1.03 13.92 19.30
N PHE A 91 0.09 14.79 19.67
CA PHE A 91 -1.31 14.40 19.88
C PHE A 91 -2.05 13.99 18.58
N ASN A 92 -1.45 14.25 17.42
CA ASN A 92 -1.95 13.84 16.10
C ASN A 92 -1.20 12.65 15.50
N TYR A 93 -0.42 11.91 16.30
CA TYR A 93 0.30 10.69 15.93
C TYR A 93 -0.51 9.73 15.03
N ARG A 94 -1.81 9.56 15.34
CA ARG A 94 -2.77 8.74 14.58
C ARG A 94 -2.85 9.10 13.08
N HIS A 95 -2.73 10.37 12.70
CA HIS A 95 -2.79 10.79 11.30
C HIS A 95 -1.58 10.25 10.53
N MET A 96 -0.38 10.39 11.08
CA MET A 96 0.84 9.86 10.47
C MET A 96 0.85 8.32 10.45
N ALA A 97 0.38 7.67 11.52
CA ALA A 97 0.25 6.22 11.59
C ALA A 97 -0.78 5.67 10.56
N ASN A 98 -1.89 6.37 10.33
CA ASN A 98 -2.86 6.03 9.29
C ASN A 98 -2.25 6.13 7.89
N THR A 99 -1.60 7.25 7.55
CA THR A 99 -0.96 7.45 6.24
C THR A 99 0.12 6.41 5.98
N LEU A 100 0.96 6.08 6.97
CA LEU A 100 1.98 5.03 6.83
C LEU A 100 1.38 3.61 6.73
N SER A 101 0.25 3.36 7.39
CA SER A 101 -0.49 2.09 7.25
C SER A 101 -1.02 1.90 5.82
N LEU A 102 -1.53 2.98 5.21
CA LEU A 102 -2.00 2.94 3.82
C LEU A 102 -0.83 2.88 2.82
N TYR A 103 0.26 3.62 3.04
CA TYR A 103 1.49 3.57 2.25
C TYR A 103 2.02 2.12 2.13
N ARG A 104 2.15 1.42 3.26
CA ARG A 104 2.56 -0.01 3.26
C ARG A 104 1.54 -0.91 2.57
N THR A 105 0.25 -0.56 2.64
CA THR A 105 -0.82 -1.32 1.99
C THR A 105 -0.76 -1.18 0.47
N VAL A 106 -0.61 0.03 -0.08
CA VAL A 106 -0.48 0.23 -1.53
C VAL A 106 0.80 -0.37 -2.10
N LYS A 107 1.92 -0.32 -1.36
CA LYS A 107 3.16 -1.03 -1.75
C LYS A 107 2.99 -2.54 -1.77
N ARG A 108 2.32 -3.12 -0.76
CA ARG A 108 1.99 -4.55 -0.73
C ARG A 108 1.01 -4.97 -1.85
N LEU A 109 0.20 -4.04 -2.35
CA LEU A 109 -0.69 -4.24 -3.50
C LEU A 109 0.00 -3.95 -4.86
N GLY A 110 1.30 -3.65 -4.86
CA GLY A 110 2.12 -3.55 -6.07
C GLY A 110 2.29 -2.15 -6.66
N ILE A 111 1.87 -1.08 -5.98
CA ILE A 111 2.22 0.29 -6.40
C ILE A 111 3.69 0.57 -5.97
N PRO A 112 4.61 0.90 -6.91
CA PRO A 112 6.00 1.22 -6.58
C PRO A 112 6.15 2.64 -6.03
N ASP A 113 7.27 2.90 -5.35
CA ASP A 113 7.57 4.21 -4.73
C ASP A 113 7.56 5.37 -5.73
N GLU A 114 8.06 5.15 -6.96
CA GLU A 114 8.00 6.12 -8.06
C GLU A 114 6.57 6.58 -8.45
N ARG A 115 5.52 6.01 -7.83
CA ARG A 115 4.10 6.34 -8.03
C ARG A 115 3.33 6.60 -6.74
N ILE A 116 4.02 6.76 -5.61
CA ILE A 116 3.41 7.09 -4.32
C ILE A 116 3.99 8.41 -3.82
N ILE A 117 3.25 9.51 -3.99
CA ILE A 117 3.64 10.79 -3.39
C ILE A 117 3.26 10.77 -1.91
N LEU A 118 4.24 10.70 -1.01
CA LEU A 118 4.03 10.70 0.44
C LEU A 118 4.36 12.07 1.07
N MET A 119 3.36 12.69 1.68
CA MET A 119 3.46 13.99 2.34
C MET A 119 3.21 13.82 3.86
N LEU A 120 4.22 14.07 4.70
CA LEU A 120 4.12 13.98 6.15
C LEU A 120 4.47 15.33 6.80
N ALA A 121 3.45 16.03 7.33
CA ALA A 121 3.59 17.36 7.90
C ALA A 121 4.45 17.44 9.19
N ASP A 122 4.76 16.31 9.82
CA ASP A 122 5.60 16.21 11.02
C ASP A 122 6.21 14.80 11.11
N ASP A 123 7.31 14.63 11.84
CA ASP A 123 7.93 13.31 12.04
C ASP A 123 7.71 12.80 13.48
N MET A 124 6.83 11.82 13.62
CA MET A 124 6.57 11.17 14.91
C MET A 124 7.59 10.06 15.23
N ALA A 125 8.32 9.54 14.24
CA ALA A 125 9.35 8.51 14.46
C ALA A 125 10.55 9.10 15.22
N CYS A 126 10.84 10.39 14.98
CA CYS A 126 11.93 11.14 15.60
C CYS A 126 11.47 12.18 16.65
N ASN A 127 10.19 12.19 17.03
CA ASN A 127 9.69 13.10 18.06
C ASN A 127 10.27 12.77 19.46
N PRO A 128 10.72 13.75 20.27
CA PRO A 128 11.24 13.50 21.62
C PRO A 128 10.28 12.84 22.61
N ARG A 129 8.97 12.76 22.30
CA ARG A 129 7.97 12.01 23.09
C ARG A 129 7.84 10.54 22.68
N ASN A 130 8.52 10.11 21.62
CA ASN A 130 8.46 8.72 21.16
C ASN A 130 9.45 7.84 21.94
N ASN A 131 8.90 6.90 22.73
CA ASN A 131 9.68 5.91 23.46
C ASN A 131 10.37 4.87 22.55
N TYR A 132 10.05 4.86 21.25
CA TYR A 132 10.60 3.95 20.24
C TYR A 132 11.19 4.76 19.05
N PRO A 133 12.40 5.31 19.18
CA PRO A 133 13.03 6.14 18.14
C PRO A 133 13.12 5.43 16.79
N ALA A 134 12.84 6.16 15.70
CA ALA A 134 12.72 5.68 14.33
C ALA A 134 11.62 4.61 14.10
N GLN A 135 10.64 4.50 15.01
CA GLN A 135 9.55 3.54 14.90
C GLN A 135 8.17 4.18 15.08
N VAL A 136 7.19 3.67 14.33
CA VAL A 136 5.81 4.16 14.33
C VAL A 136 4.87 2.96 14.28
N PHE A 137 3.79 2.96 15.07
CA PHE A 137 2.87 1.82 15.19
C PHE A 137 1.41 2.26 15.05
N ASN A 138 0.53 1.34 14.66
CA ASN A 138 -0.94 1.54 14.66
C ASN A 138 -1.67 0.64 15.68
N ASN A 139 -0.93 -0.10 16.51
CA ASN A 139 -1.46 -1.02 17.51
C ASN A 139 -0.55 -1.06 18.74
N GLU A 140 -1.15 -1.24 19.91
CA GLU A 140 -0.47 -1.28 21.23
C GLU A 140 0.52 -2.45 21.35
N ASN A 141 0.27 -3.53 20.61
CA ASN A 141 1.14 -4.71 20.57
C ASN A 141 2.43 -4.50 19.75
N HIS A 142 2.61 -3.32 19.13
CA HIS A 142 3.78 -2.91 18.34
C HIS A 142 4.23 -3.94 17.27
N GLN A 143 3.29 -4.72 16.72
CA GLN A 143 3.59 -5.88 15.86
C GLN A 143 4.23 -5.52 14.51
N LEU A 144 4.13 -4.26 14.08
CA LEU A 144 4.61 -3.79 12.78
C LEU A 144 5.09 -2.34 12.89
N ASN A 145 6.40 -2.12 12.84
CA ASN A 145 6.94 -0.79 12.60
C ASN A 145 6.52 -0.33 11.19
N LEU A 146 5.74 0.75 11.14
CA LEU A 146 5.19 1.31 9.93
C LEU A 146 6.23 2.14 9.15
N TYR A 147 7.14 2.80 9.87
CA TYR A 147 8.20 3.64 9.33
C TYR A 147 9.32 2.75 8.77
N GLY A 148 10.25 2.31 9.62
CA GLY A 148 11.34 1.40 9.22
C GLY A 148 12.24 2.00 8.12
N ASP A 149 12.84 1.13 7.30
CA ASP A 149 13.82 1.54 6.29
C ASP A 149 13.22 1.74 4.88
N ASN A 150 12.02 1.24 4.63
CA ASN A 150 11.41 1.18 3.29
C ASN A 150 10.30 2.23 3.08
N VAL A 151 10.42 3.40 3.73
CA VAL A 151 9.52 4.55 3.55
C VAL A 151 10.28 5.71 2.90
N GLU A 152 9.93 5.98 1.64
CA GLU A 152 10.30 7.21 0.96
C GLU A 152 9.24 8.28 1.28
N VAL A 153 9.68 9.47 1.68
CA VAL A 153 8.81 10.63 1.96
C VAL A 153 9.22 11.75 1.01
N ASP A 154 8.28 12.22 0.20
CA ASP A 154 8.52 13.25 -0.81
C ASP A 154 8.50 14.65 -0.21
N TYR A 155 7.51 14.92 0.66
CA TYR A 155 7.35 16.22 1.31
C TYR A 155 7.39 16.04 2.83
N ARG A 156 8.41 16.60 3.48
CA ARG A 156 8.63 16.50 4.94
C ARG A 156 8.34 17.82 5.65
N GLY A 157 7.66 17.75 6.78
CA GLY A 157 7.53 18.88 7.70
C GLY A 157 6.92 20.11 7.02
N TYR A 158 7.67 21.20 7.02
CA TYR A 158 7.29 22.48 6.42
C TYR A 158 7.01 22.42 4.91
N GLU A 159 7.48 21.41 4.18
CA GLU A 159 7.17 21.26 2.76
C GLU A 159 5.69 20.90 2.48
N VAL A 160 4.95 20.43 3.49
CA VAL A 160 3.55 20.00 3.36
C VAL A 160 2.61 21.21 3.51
N THR A 161 2.61 22.08 2.50
CA THR A 161 1.69 23.22 2.38
C THR A 161 0.53 22.91 1.45
N VAL A 162 -0.56 23.69 1.55
CA VAL A 162 -1.69 23.64 0.60
C VAL A 162 -1.17 23.88 -0.82
N GLU A 163 -0.29 24.86 -1.00
CA GLU A 163 0.30 25.24 -2.28
C GLU A 163 1.05 24.07 -2.95
N ASN A 164 1.89 23.35 -2.21
CA ASN A 164 2.63 22.21 -2.75
C ASN A 164 1.72 21.01 -3.07
N PHE A 165 0.70 20.76 -2.26
CA PHE A 165 -0.31 19.75 -2.55
C PHE A 165 -1.07 20.06 -3.85
N LEU A 166 -1.52 21.31 -4.03
CA LEU A 166 -2.19 21.75 -5.25
C LEU A 166 -1.24 21.74 -6.48
N ARG A 167 0.07 22.02 -6.31
CA ARG A 167 1.07 21.84 -7.38
C ARG A 167 1.20 20.38 -7.82
N VAL A 168 1.25 19.43 -6.87
CA VAL A 168 1.28 17.98 -7.17
C VAL A 168 0.05 17.57 -7.97
N LEU A 169 -1.15 17.90 -7.49
CA LEU A 169 -2.39 17.57 -8.20
C LEU A 169 -2.44 18.21 -9.59
N THR A 170 -2.19 19.51 -9.72
CA THR A 170 -2.30 20.23 -11.00
C THR A 170 -1.11 20.06 -11.95
N GLY A 171 -0.02 19.42 -11.49
CA GLY A 171 1.23 19.24 -12.24
C GLY A 171 2.06 20.53 -12.43
N ARG A 172 1.70 21.62 -11.73
CA ARG A 172 2.29 22.96 -11.88
C ARG A 172 3.60 23.10 -11.09
N HIS A 173 4.61 22.29 -11.43
CA HIS A 173 5.93 22.30 -10.80
C HIS A 173 6.94 23.18 -11.54
N GLU A 174 7.85 23.81 -10.80
CA GLU A 174 9.03 24.46 -11.38
C GLU A 174 9.98 23.43 -12.01
N SER A 175 10.85 23.88 -12.92
CA SER A 175 11.83 23.03 -13.59
C SER A 175 12.77 22.31 -12.61
N ALA A 176 13.13 22.95 -11.50
CA ALA A 176 14.04 22.43 -10.48
C ALA A 176 13.45 21.34 -9.55
N VAL A 177 12.13 21.15 -9.51
CA VAL A 177 11.50 20.15 -8.61
C VAL A 177 11.93 18.73 -9.03
N PRO A 178 12.50 17.89 -8.14
CA PRO A 178 12.95 16.54 -8.50
C PRO A 178 11.79 15.64 -8.96
N ARG A 179 12.10 14.62 -9.77
CA ARG A 179 11.08 13.76 -10.41
C ARG A 179 10.17 13.02 -9.41
N SER A 180 10.69 12.58 -8.26
CA SER A 180 9.92 11.89 -7.21
C SER A 180 8.79 12.77 -6.66
N LYS A 181 9.08 14.05 -6.39
CA LYS A 181 8.09 15.05 -5.95
C LYS A 181 7.10 15.51 -7.05
N ARG A 182 6.82 14.70 -8.08
CA ARG A 182 5.87 15.02 -9.16
C ARG A 182 4.92 13.86 -9.45
N LEU A 183 3.62 14.14 -9.43
CA LEU A 183 2.58 13.22 -9.91
C LEU A 183 2.58 13.20 -11.44
N LEU A 184 3.26 12.22 -12.04
CA LEU A 184 3.40 12.08 -13.50
C LEU A 184 2.27 11.24 -14.12
N SER A 185 1.04 11.52 -13.69
CA SER A 185 -0.17 10.87 -14.18
C SER A 185 -0.65 11.46 -15.53
N ASP A 186 -1.38 10.63 -16.27
CA ASP A 186 -1.84 10.78 -17.65
C ASP A 186 -3.32 10.34 -17.79
N GLU A 187 -3.84 10.31 -19.02
CA GLU A 187 -5.24 9.98 -19.32
C GLU A 187 -5.63 8.52 -19.02
N GLY A 188 -4.65 7.62 -18.86
CA GLY A 188 -4.87 6.25 -18.43
C GLY A 188 -4.75 6.07 -16.92
N SER A 189 -4.31 7.08 -16.17
CA SER A 189 -3.91 6.90 -14.77
C SER A 189 -5.11 6.75 -13.81
N HIS A 190 -5.05 5.74 -12.94
CA HIS A 190 -5.97 5.58 -11.81
C HIS A 190 -5.29 6.10 -10.54
N ILE A 191 -5.91 7.05 -9.85
CA ILE A 191 -5.30 7.77 -8.73
C ILE A 191 -6.07 7.49 -7.44
N LEU A 192 -5.36 7.10 -6.38
CA LEU A 192 -5.85 7.11 -5.01
C LEU A 192 -5.32 8.35 -4.28
N LEU A 193 -6.19 9.33 -4.05
CA LEU A 193 -5.92 10.46 -3.15
C LEU A 193 -6.39 10.08 -1.75
N TYR A 194 -5.45 9.97 -0.81
CA TYR A 194 -5.74 9.83 0.62
C TYR A 194 -5.28 11.05 1.39
N MET A 195 -6.15 11.59 2.24
CA MET A 195 -5.84 12.72 3.11
C MET A 195 -6.31 12.45 4.54
N THR A 196 -5.50 12.80 5.53
CA THR A 196 -5.90 12.71 6.94
C THR A 196 -5.37 13.87 7.76
N GLY A 197 -6.25 14.39 8.61
CA GLY A 197 -5.98 15.61 9.37
C GLY A 197 -7.15 16.05 10.24
N HIS A 198 -7.13 17.33 10.59
CA HIS A 198 -8.27 18.04 11.17
C HIS A 198 -8.90 18.94 10.12
N GLY A 199 -10.20 19.17 10.21
CA GLY A 199 -10.93 20.09 9.34
C GLY A 199 -12.23 20.52 10.01
N GLY A 200 -13.06 21.22 9.23
CA GLY A 200 -14.36 21.71 9.65
C GLY A 200 -15.32 21.69 8.48
N ASP A 201 -16.23 22.65 8.45
CA ASP A 201 -17.16 22.77 7.33
C ASP A 201 -16.42 23.32 6.10
N GLU A 202 -16.50 22.62 4.96
CA GLU A 202 -15.86 23.00 3.69
C GLU A 202 -14.31 23.13 3.68
N PHE A 203 -13.58 22.79 4.77
CA PHE A 203 -12.10 22.88 4.79
C PHE A 203 -11.35 21.73 5.49
N LEU A 204 -10.09 21.51 5.07
CA LEU A 204 -9.09 20.63 5.70
C LEU A 204 -7.86 21.45 6.12
N LYS A 205 -7.48 21.43 7.40
CA LYS A 205 -6.31 22.15 7.92
C LYS A 205 -5.00 21.50 7.45
N PHE A 206 -4.04 22.33 7.05
CA PHE A 206 -2.64 22.01 6.80
C PHE A 206 -1.76 22.68 7.86
N GLN A 207 -0.85 21.91 8.45
CA GLN A 207 0.14 22.32 9.45
C GLN A 207 -0.38 23.08 10.70
N ASP A 208 -1.70 23.13 10.92
CA ASP A 208 -2.41 23.89 11.95
C ASP A 208 -2.39 25.43 11.74
N ASN A 209 -2.01 25.89 10.54
CA ASN A 209 -1.91 27.30 10.16
C ASN A 209 -2.51 27.65 8.77
N GLU A 210 -2.62 26.69 7.86
CA GLU A 210 -3.22 26.81 6.53
C GLU A 210 -4.52 25.99 6.44
N GLU A 211 -5.40 26.31 5.49
CA GLU A 211 -6.67 25.59 5.27
C GLU A 211 -6.93 25.41 3.77
N LEU A 212 -6.96 24.16 3.31
CA LEU A 212 -7.40 23.79 1.96
C LEU A 212 -8.93 23.83 1.93
N GLN A 213 -9.52 24.63 1.05
CA GLN A 213 -10.96 24.73 0.90
C GLN A 213 -11.52 23.67 -0.06
N SER A 214 -12.82 23.39 0.02
CA SER A 214 -13.57 22.52 -0.89
C SER A 214 -13.36 22.93 -2.36
N HIS A 215 -13.49 24.23 -2.64
CA HIS A 215 -13.36 24.79 -3.98
C HIS A 215 -11.93 24.68 -4.55
N ASP A 216 -10.88 24.85 -3.74
CA ASP A 216 -9.49 24.64 -4.17
C ASP A 216 -9.27 23.20 -4.67
N LEU A 217 -9.77 22.22 -3.91
CA LEU A 217 -9.68 20.80 -4.26
C LEU A 217 -10.52 20.48 -5.49
N ALA A 218 -11.74 21.02 -5.59
CA ALA A 218 -12.63 20.84 -6.73
C ALA A 218 -12.02 21.40 -8.03
N ASP A 219 -11.50 22.63 -8.02
CA ASP A 219 -10.85 23.24 -9.19
C ASP A 219 -9.50 22.56 -9.52
N ALA A 220 -8.78 21.99 -8.55
CA ALA A 220 -7.60 21.16 -8.83
C ALA A 220 -7.98 19.85 -9.55
N VAL A 221 -8.99 19.12 -9.08
CA VAL A 221 -9.48 17.89 -9.71
C VAL A 221 -10.07 18.17 -11.10
N LYS A 222 -10.80 19.27 -11.26
CA LYS A 222 -11.30 19.76 -12.55
C LYS A 222 -10.16 20.02 -13.53
N GLN A 223 -9.11 20.73 -13.11
CA GLN A 223 -7.91 20.95 -13.94
C GLN A 223 -7.17 19.65 -14.29
N MET A 224 -7.16 18.64 -13.43
CA MET A 224 -6.59 17.32 -13.77
C MET A 224 -7.39 16.64 -14.89
N LYS A 225 -8.72 16.75 -14.85
CA LYS A 225 -9.62 16.21 -15.88
C LYS A 225 -9.50 16.98 -17.21
N GLU A 226 -9.56 18.31 -17.17
CA GLU A 226 -9.40 19.20 -18.34
C GLU A 226 -8.03 19.03 -19.04
N LYS A 227 -6.99 18.63 -18.30
CA LYS A 227 -5.64 18.36 -18.83
C LYS A 227 -5.38 16.88 -19.12
N HIS A 228 -6.39 16.01 -19.07
CA HIS A 228 -6.23 14.58 -19.38
C HIS A 228 -5.13 13.90 -18.53
N ARG A 229 -5.13 14.15 -17.20
CA ARG A 229 -4.13 13.61 -16.24
C ARG A 229 -4.68 12.58 -15.25
N LEU A 230 -5.88 12.06 -15.48
CA LEU A 230 -6.42 10.85 -14.86
C LEU A 230 -7.52 10.23 -15.75
N ASN A 231 -7.62 8.91 -15.71
CA ASN A 231 -8.81 8.15 -16.11
C ASN A 231 -9.84 8.15 -14.97
N PHE A 232 -9.36 7.91 -13.75
CA PHE A 232 -10.20 7.63 -12.58
C PHE A 232 -9.54 8.11 -11.29
N LEU A 233 -10.35 8.58 -10.34
CA LEU A 233 -9.89 9.13 -9.06
C LEU A 233 -10.75 8.58 -7.92
N ILE A 234 -10.10 7.94 -6.95
CA ILE A 234 -10.67 7.65 -5.63
C ILE A 234 -10.15 8.74 -4.69
N ILE A 235 -11.05 9.41 -3.97
CA ILE A 235 -10.69 10.31 -2.87
C ILE A 235 -11.18 9.67 -1.57
N ASN A 236 -10.28 9.53 -0.60
CA ASN A 236 -10.59 9.03 0.74
C ASN A 236 -10.01 9.98 1.79
N ILE A 237 -10.88 10.55 2.63
CA ILE A 237 -10.48 11.57 3.60
C ILE A 237 -10.86 11.14 5.01
N TRP A 238 -9.91 11.21 5.94
CA TRP A 238 -10.11 10.92 7.36
C TRP A 238 -9.90 12.19 8.20
N MET A 239 -11.00 12.92 8.42
CA MET A 239 -11.14 14.06 9.34
C MET A 239 -12.59 14.16 9.84
N LEU A 240 -12.86 15.03 10.83
CA LEU A 240 -14.23 15.42 11.18
C LEU A 240 -14.88 16.19 10.01
N ALA A 241 -16.21 16.11 9.89
CA ALA A 241 -17.01 16.81 8.87
C ALA A 241 -16.64 16.55 7.39
N CYS A 242 -15.83 15.53 7.08
CA CYS A 242 -15.26 15.29 5.74
C CYS A 242 -16.23 15.18 4.55
N ALA A 243 -17.55 15.10 4.78
CA ALA A 243 -18.56 15.14 3.73
C ALA A 243 -18.73 16.53 3.09
N SER A 244 -18.57 17.64 3.83
CA SER A 244 -18.77 18.99 3.26
C SER A 244 -17.61 19.51 2.42
N LEU A 245 -16.49 18.77 2.35
CA LEU A 245 -15.43 19.04 1.37
C LEU A 245 -15.83 18.65 -0.08
N PHE A 246 -17.03 18.08 -0.28
CA PHE A 246 -17.54 17.59 -1.56
C PHE A 246 -18.96 18.09 -1.90
N LEU A 247 -19.40 19.18 -1.26
CA LEU A 247 -20.65 19.89 -1.59
C LEU A 247 -20.43 20.92 -2.72
#